data_AF-A0A9D2KDW8-F1
#
_entry.id   AF-A0A9D2KDW8-F1
#
_cell.length_a   1.000
_cell.length_b   1.000
_cell.length_c   1.000
_cell.angle_alpha   90.00
_cell.angle_beta   90.00
_cell.angle_gamma   90.00
#
_symmetry.space_group_name_H-M   'P 1'
#
loop_
_entity.id
_entity.type
_entity.pdbx_description
1 polymer ?
#
loop_
_entity_poly.entity_id
_entity_poly.type
_entity_poly.pdbx_seq_one_letter_code
_entity_poly.pdbx_strand_id
1 'polypeptide(L)'
;MKAETKVIPVIQVTSVWDMEHLAKVKKQLRKPFYTASYGALLQEADDWLKQEPLSVMMKKQVPASGDKHDYMSIARYYWPDPSKPDGLPYINKDGEVNPEIFDYDRYPLGQMVDRVIALTLAWYFSGEERYAAEATKQVRVWFLDKDTRMNPNLEYSQVVMGKDNNKGRSSGLIDTYSFIEMLEAVTLLEKSRSFTEADSKALKAWFEQLTEWMLTSPQGRKEAASANNHSVSYDTQVIAFALYSGNRKLAEETIKAFPEKRLFRQVEPDGSQPQELRRTLAFHYSRENLTHVINIMLMAKRAGLPIDRLESADGRSFYKAIDFLTPYVEKGQEAWPYQQISGWEGEVQSFCKDLYRIASCLNPAKKEDYLRLFRSHHVYHLKDRFNLLFLDEDLLAGCSPKVILKLDDLSVKNHICSCASVMDVLKRRGISASFGVIMQRCDATLQSSLRPYMQAKDAEGNRLFEFWHHGYDHKRPEFGGASYEHQKRHFELADSLGKAMLGVELTTFGAPFNQVDSLTARVIQENGGYRYVFFANERLFQGTGICVLNNRINMEDGTGKVDYKYFLKNYKAGGAVEKPYIVLQGHPNQWDEQRIKEFVQIIEFLKKGGCEFVLPSQMDIMTNL
;
A
#
# COMPACT_ATOMS: atom_id res chain seq x y z
N MET A 1 58.32 1.99 -4.36
CA MET A 1 56.89 1.73 -4.12
C MET A 1 56.20 3.05 -3.84
N LYS A 2 55.48 3.60 -4.83
CA LYS A 2 54.64 4.79 -4.62
C LYS A 2 53.40 4.33 -3.87
N ALA A 3 53.10 4.97 -2.75
CA ALA A 3 51.86 4.75 -2.02
C ALA A 3 50.69 5.17 -2.92
N GLU A 4 49.91 4.19 -3.36
CA GLU A 4 48.64 4.44 -4.03
C GLU A 4 47.75 5.22 -3.06
N THR A 5 47.51 6.49 -3.40
CA THR A 5 46.48 7.29 -2.79
C THR A 5 45.17 6.61 -3.15
N LYS A 6 44.64 5.82 -2.21
CA LYS A 6 43.31 5.21 -2.32
C LYS A 6 42.33 6.37 -2.46
N VAL A 7 41.93 6.69 -3.69
CA VAL A 7 40.81 7.59 -3.96
C VAL A 7 39.61 6.92 -3.30
N ILE A 8 39.23 7.41 -2.13
CA ILE A 8 37.97 7.02 -1.50
C ILE A 8 36.91 7.47 -2.51
N PRO A 9 36.15 6.55 -3.13
CA PRO A 9 35.11 6.96 -4.04
C PRO A 9 34.19 7.91 -3.28
N VAL A 10 33.85 9.04 -3.88
CA VAL A 10 32.84 9.96 -3.36
C VAL A 10 31.58 9.11 -3.15
N ILE A 11 31.34 8.69 -1.90
CA ILE A 11 30.13 7.97 -1.53
C ILE A 11 29.01 8.95 -1.83
N GLN A 12 28.12 8.60 -2.76
CA GLN A 12 26.90 9.38 -3.00
C GLN A 12 26.06 9.33 -1.71
N VAL A 13 25.92 10.46 -1.01
CA VAL A 13 25.40 10.50 0.38
C VAL A 13 23.89 10.81 0.47
N THR A 14 23.11 10.60 -0.59
CA THR A 14 21.64 10.51 -0.48
C THR A 14 21.33 9.01 -0.44
N SER A 15 20.73 8.50 0.62
CA SER A 15 20.66 7.06 0.84
C SER A 15 19.42 6.58 1.59
N VAL A 16 18.28 7.23 1.32
CA VAL A 16 16.98 6.64 1.65
C VAL A 16 16.78 5.36 0.82
N TRP A 17 17.25 5.33 -0.43
CA TRP A 17 17.21 4.12 -1.26
C TRP A 17 18.43 3.22 -1.03
N ASP A 18 18.20 1.91 -1.09
CA ASP A 18 19.29 0.94 -1.03
C ASP A 18 19.76 0.54 -2.43
N MET A 19 20.94 1.05 -2.80
CA MET A 19 21.56 0.79 -4.11
C MET A 19 21.88 -0.69 -4.37
N GLU A 20 22.17 -1.47 -3.33
CA GLU A 20 22.40 -2.92 -3.47
C GLU A 20 21.08 -3.63 -3.76
N HIS A 21 20.01 -3.23 -3.08
CA HIS A 21 18.65 -3.70 -3.36
C HIS A 21 18.22 -3.37 -4.79
N LEU A 22 18.36 -2.11 -5.24
CA LEU A 22 18.01 -1.72 -6.61
C LEU A 22 18.79 -2.53 -7.66
N ALA A 23 20.08 -2.80 -7.42
CA ALA A 23 20.88 -3.64 -8.29
C ALA A 23 20.43 -5.13 -8.28
N LYS A 24 19.99 -5.65 -7.12
CA LYS A 24 19.36 -6.99 -7.01
C LYS A 24 18.06 -7.03 -7.82
N VAL A 25 17.15 -6.08 -7.61
CA VAL A 25 15.86 -5.98 -8.30
C VAL A 25 16.05 -5.87 -9.81
N LYS A 26 17.00 -5.04 -10.28
CA LYS A 26 17.30 -4.88 -11.71
C LYS A 26 17.65 -6.21 -12.40
N LYS A 27 18.35 -7.11 -11.72
CA LYS A 27 18.66 -8.47 -12.24
C LYS A 27 17.46 -9.40 -12.21
N GLN A 28 16.41 -9.06 -11.46
CA GLN A 28 15.25 -9.90 -11.18
C GLN A 28 13.94 -9.36 -11.78
N LEU A 29 13.96 -8.31 -12.60
CA LEU A 29 12.75 -7.68 -13.17
C LEU A 29 11.81 -8.65 -13.91
N ARG A 30 12.35 -9.74 -14.46
CA ARG A 30 11.58 -10.79 -15.14
C ARG A 30 10.92 -11.80 -14.20
N LYS A 31 11.22 -11.76 -12.90
CA LYS A 31 10.50 -12.56 -11.91
C LYS A 31 9.05 -12.07 -11.85
N PRO A 32 8.06 -12.97 -11.72
CA PRO A 32 6.65 -12.59 -11.64
C PRO A 32 6.37 -11.50 -10.61
N PHE A 33 7.11 -11.53 -9.50
CA PHE A 33 7.02 -10.56 -8.41
C PHE A 33 7.28 -9.10 -8.85
N TYR A 34 8.37 -8.82 -9.56
CA TYR A 34 8.72 -7.45 -9.99
C TYR A 34 8.17 -7.07 -11.37
N THR A 35 7.66 -8.03 -12.15
CA THR A 35 7.25 -7.79 -13.54
C THR A 35 6.11 -6.76 -13.63
N ALA A 36 5.17 -6.79 -12.69
CA ALA A 36 4.00 -5.90 -12.71
C ALA A 36 4.35 -4.45 -12.34
N SER A 37 5.11 -4.24 -11.26
CA SER A 37 5.58 -2.92 -10.84
C SER A 37 6.55 -2.32 -11.86
N TYR A 38 7.41 -3.14 -12.46
CA TYR A 38 8.29 -2.69 -13.55
C TYR A 38 7.49 -2.27 -14.79
N GLY A 39 6.49 -3.06 -15.20
CA GLY A 39 5.61 -2.69 -16.32
C GLY A 39 4.82 -1.41 -16.05
N ALA A 40 4.31 -1.23 -14.82
CA ALA A 40 3.62 0.00 -14.41
C ALA A 40 4.54 1.22 -14.44
N LEU A 41 5.78 1.08 -13.96
CA LEU A 41 6.79 2.14 -14.02
C LEU A 41 7.11 2.56 -15.46
N LEU A 42 7.26 1.60 -16.39
CA LEU A 42 7.49 1.92 -17.80
C LEU A 42 6.31 2.64 -18.43
N GLN A 43 5.08 2.18 -18.15
CA GLN A 43 3.87 2.85 -18.64
C GLN A 43 3.77 4.28 -18.11
N GLU A 44 4.00 4.49 -16.82
CA GLU A 44 4.03 5.82 -16.21
C GLU A 44 5.10 6.71 -16.87
N ALA A 45 6.31 6.19 -17.08
CA ALA A 45 7.39 6.91 -17.74
C ALA A 45 7.05 7.25 -19.20
N ASP A 46 6.46 6.33 -19.96
CA ASP A 46 5.98 6.58 -21.33
C ASP A 46 4.87 7.63 -21.38
N ASP A 47 4.03 7.73 -20.35
CA ASP A 47 3.02 8.78 -20.24
C ASP A 47 3.63 10.15 -19.88
N TRP A 48 4.70 10.17 -19.09
CA TRP A 48 5.49 11.39 -18.85
C TRP A 48 6.21 11.89 -20.11
N LEU A 49 6.71 10.99 -20.97
CA LEU A 49 7.35 11.37 -22.25
C LEU A 49 6.41 12.17 -23.18
N LYS A 50 5.09 12.04 -23.02
CA LYS A 50 4.08 12.75 -23.85
C LYS A 50 3.73 14.14 -23.32
N GLN A 51 4.21 14.50 -22.14
CA GLN A 51 3.85 15.74 -21.46
C GLN A 51 5.02 16.72 -21.51
N GLU A 52 4.76 18.02 -21.56
CA GLU A 52 5.83 19.02 -21.43
C GLU A 52 6.35 19.10 -19.98
N PRO A 53 7.62 19.50 -19.78
CA PRO A 53 8.15 19.71 -18.45
C PRO A 53 7.41 20.79 -17.66
N LEU A 54 7.25 20.55 -16.36
CA LEU A 54 6.58 21.42 -15.41
C LEU A 54 7.53 22.52 -14.92
N SER A 55 6.98 23.69 -14.56
CA SER A 55 7.74 24.85 -14.05
C SER A 55 6.86 25.72 -13.15
N VAL A 56 7.49 26.46 -12.23
CA VAL A 56 6.83 27.53 -11.46
C VAL A 56 6.25 28.64 -12.34
N MET A 57 6.56 28.71 -13.63
CA MET A 57 5.97 29.69 -14.54
C MET A 57 4.52 29.35 -14.94
N MET A 58 4.05 28.14 -14.60
CA MET A 58 2.72 27.64 -14.94
C MET A 58 1.60 28.16 -14.03
N LYS A 59 1.91 28.60 -12.80
CA LYS A 59 0.89 29.23 -11.93
C LYS A 59 0.28 30.44 -12.60
N LYS A 60 -0.98 30.70 -12.28
CA LYS A 60 -1.72 31.87 -12.79
C LYS A 60 -1.30 33.14 -12.06
N GLN A 61 -1.00 33.02 -10.78
CA GLN A 61 -0.71 34.13 -9.88
C GLN A 61 0.75 34.56 -10.01
N VAL A 62 1.00 35.87 -9.82
CA VAL A 62 2.34 36.40 -9.61
C VAL A 62 2.50 36.62 -8.11
N PRO A 63 3.56 36.07 -7.48
CA PRO A 63 3.84 36.29 -6.07
C PRO A 63 3.97 37.78 -5.74
N ALA A 64 3.80 38.15 -4.47
CA ALA A 64 3.83 39.56 -4.08
C ALA A 64 5.21 40.25 -4.28
N SER A 65 6.27 39.48 -4.59
CA SER A 65 7.55 40.02 -5.06
C SER A 65 7.46 40.67 -6.44
N GLY A 66 6.46 40.33 -7.25
CA GLY A 66 6.41 40.66 -8.67
C GLY A 66 7.23 39.72 -9.55
N ASP A 67 7.96 38.75 -8.98
CA ASP A 67 8.78 37.78 -9.72
C ASP A 67 8.05 36.43 -9.82
N LYS A 68 7.71 36.01 -11.04
CA LYS A 68 7.02 34.74 -11.30
C LYS A 68 7.92 33.51 -11.04
N HIS A 69 9.24 33.68 -10.99
CA HIS A 69 10.20 32.63 -10.63
C HIS A 69 10.15 32.25 -9.14
N ASP A 70 9.57 33.10 -8.28
CA ASP A 70 9.36 32.74 -6.89
C ASP A 70 8.26 31.67 -6.77
N TYR A 71 8.57 30.62 -6.01
CA TYR A 71 7.61 29.57 -5.69
C TYR A 71 6.48 30.13 -4.84
N MET A 72 5.24 29.85 -5.23
CA MET A 72 4.06 30.25 -4.46
C MET A 72 3.09 29.10 -4.26
N SER A 73 2.62 28.96 -3.03
CA SER A 73 1.53 28.07 -2.66
C SER A 73 0.64 28.76 -1.60
N ILE A 74 -0.60 28.30 -1.45
CA ILE A 74 -1.48 28.75 -0.36
C ILE A 74 -1.52 27.73 0.77
N ALA A 75 -1.82 28.20 1.96
CA ALA A 75 -1.99 27.35 3.13
C ALA A 75 -3.18 26.39 2.92
N ARG A 76 -2.88 25.08 2.85
CA ARG A 76 -3.81 23.99 2.49
C ARG A 76 -5.21 24.08 3.14
N TYR A 77 -5.28 24.47 4.41
CA TYR A 77 -6.49 24.48 5.22
C TYR A 77 -7.04 25.89 5.46
N TYR A 78 -6.67 26.87 4.65
CA TYR A 78 -7.15 28.24 4.77
C TYR A 78 -8.11 28.57 3.63
N TRP A 79 -9.28 29.08 3.99
CA TRP A 79 -10.41 29.33 3.10
C TRP A 79 -10.84 30.79 3.14
N PRO A 80 -11.45 31.32 2.06
CA PRO A 80 -12.13 32.60 2.12
C PRO A 80 -13.11 32.69 3.29
N ASP A 81 -13.09 33.79 4.02
CA ASP A 81 -14.01 34.04 5.13
C ASP A 81 -15.38 34.49 4.59
N PRO A 82 -16.44 33.66 4.68
CA PRO A 82 -17.75 34.00 4.13
C PRO A 82 -18.43 35.18 4.86
N SER A 83 -17.91 35.60 6.02
CA SER A 83 -18.40 36.78 6.74
C SER A 83 -17.86 38.11 6.19
N LYS A 84 -16.94 38.06 5.23
CA LYS A 84 -16.24 39.23 4.66
C LYS A 84 -16.63 39.43 3.19
N PRO A 85 -16.88 40.67 2.72
CA PRO A 85 -17.29 40.93 1.34
C PRO A 85 -16.29 40.45 0.28
N ASP A 86 -15.00 40.45 0.60
CA ASP A 86 -13.89 40.03 -0.26
C ASP A 86 -13.30 38.66 0.15
N GLY A 87 -13.88 38.01 1.16
CA GLY A 87 -13.38 36.74 1.68
C GLY A 87 -12.05 36.82 2.46
N LEU A 88 -11.54 38.02 2.78
CA LEU A 88 -10.23 38.21 3.39
C LEU A 88 -10.31 38.73 4.85
N PRO A 89 -9.33 38.36 5.70
CA PRO A 89 -8.29 37.37 5.48
C PRO A 89 -8.84 35.94 5.51
N TYR A 90 -8.16 34.99 4.87
CA TYR A 90 -8.57 33.60 4.93
C TYR A 90 -8.55 33.05 6.37
N ILE A 91 -9.47 32.13 6.65
CA ILE A 91 -9.68 31.47 7.95
C ILE A 91 -9.32 29.98 7.89
N ASN A 92 -8.84 29.44 9.02
CA ASN A 92 -8.40 28.05 9.11
C ASN A 92 -9.58 27.09 9.29
N LYS A 93 -9.58 25.99 8.53
CA LYS A 93 -10.45 24.81 8.68
C LYS A 93 -9.57 23.55 8.66
N ASP A 94 -8.96 23.22 9.79
CA ASP A 94 -7.96 22.13 9.88
C ASP A 94 -8.50 20.80 9.33
N GLY A 95 -7.80 20.19 8.38
CA GLY A 95 -8.20 18.95 7.71
C GLY A 95 -9.06 19.14 6.44
N GLU A 96 -9.58 20.34 6.17
CA GLU A 96 -10.39 20.62 4.97
C GLU A 96 -9.55 21.33 3.88
N VAL A 97 -9.24 20.63 2.79
CA VAL A 97 -8.38 21.15 1.71
C VAL A 97 -9.11 22.19 0.85
N ASN A 98 -8.59 23.41 0.80
CA ASN A 98 -9.04 24.45 -0.13
C ASN A 98 -8.61 24.11 -1.57
N PRO A 99 -9.53 23.90 -2.53
CA PRO A 99 -9.18 23.54 -3.91
C PRO A 99 -8.45 24.65 -4.67
N GLU A 100 -8.45 25.90 -4.23
CA GLU A 100 -7.64 26.95 -4.86
C GLU A 100 -6.15 26.61 -4.90
N ILE A 101 -5.68 25.71 -4.02
CA ILE A 101 -4.30 25.24 -4.01
C ILE A 101 -3.84 24.65 -5.35
N PHE A 102 -4.76 24.16 -6.18
CA PHE A 102 -4.46 23.59 -7.51
C PHE A 102 -4.05 24.65 -8.54
N ASP A 103 -4.32 25.94 -8.30
CA ASP A 103 -3.90 27.03 -9.19
C ASP A 103 -2.46 27.51 -8.95
N TYR A 104 -1.79 26.98 -7.92
CA TYR A 104 -0.46 27.38 -7.46
C TYR A 104 0.60 26.29 -7.70
N ASP A 105 1.84 26.53 -7.28
CA ASP A 105 2.99 25.66 -7.61
C ASP A 105 3.05 24.35 -6.82
N ARG A 106 2.22 24.16 -5.78
CA ARG A 106 2.31 22.97 -4.90
C ARG A 106 2.07 21.65 -5.63
N TYR A 107 1.11 21.61 -6.55
CA TYR A 107 0.81 20.42 -7.33
C TYR A 107 1.79 20.21 -8.49
N PRO A 108 2.12 21.24 -9.30
CA PRO A 108 3.19 21.16 -10.28
C PRO A 108 4.54 20.71 -9.69
N LEU A 109 4.89 21.16 -8.48
CA LEU A 109 6.11 20.70 -7.78
C LEU A 109 6.06 19.19 -7.49
N GLY A 110 4.93 18.70 -6.98
CA GLY A 110 4.75 17.27 -6.71
C GLY A 110 4.84 16.44 -7.98
N GLN A 111 4.12 16.83 -9.03
CA GLN A 111 4.15 16.16 -10.33
C GLN A 111 5.54 16.20 -10.97
N MET A 112 6.28 17.30 -10.81
CA MET A 112 7.67 17.41 -11.28
C MET A 112 8.56 16.39 -10.58
N VAL A 113 8.45 16.27 -9.26
CA VAL A 113 9.19 15.27 -8.47
C VAL A 113 8.83 13.85 -8.93
N ASP A 114 7.53 13.54 -9.04
CA ASP A 114 7.06 12.22 -9.48
C ASP A 114 7.58 11.87 -10.87
N ARG A 115 7.57 12.84 -11.78
CA ARG A 115 8.11 12.71 -13.14
C ARG A 115 9.60 12.41 -13.14
N VAL A 116 10.41 13.15 -12.38
CA VAL A 116 11.86 12.91 -12.28
C VAL A 116 12.11 11.50 -11.72
N ILE A 117 11.44 11.11 -10.64
CA ILE A 117 11.60 9.78 -10.02
C ILE A 117 11.21 8.67 -11.01
N ALA A 118 10.04 8.77 -11.64
CA ALA A 118 9.52 7.76 -12.57
C ALA A 118 10.44 7.57 -13.77
N LEU A 119 10.82 8.67 -14.45
CA LEU A 119 11.68 8.64 -15.62
C LEU A 119 13.09 8.12 -15.28
N THR A 120 13.67 8.55 -14.15
CA THR A 120 14.98 8.06 -13.75
C THR A 120 14.97 6.58 -13.38
N LEU A 121 13.97 6.10 -12.63
CA LEU A 121 13.87 4.67 -12.31
C LEU A 121 13.61 3.85 -13.58
N ALA A 122 12.77 4.33 -14.50
CA ALA A 122 12.52 3.68 -15.78
C ALA A 122 13.82 3.55 -16.59
N TRP A 123 14.62 4.61 -16.69
CA TRP A 123 15.96 4.55 -17.28
C TRP A 123 16.87 3.57 -16.54
N TYR A 124 16.95 3.66 -15.21
CA TYR A 124 17.85 2.84 -14.42
C TYR A 124 17.56 1.35 -14.64
N PHE A 125 16.29 0.94 -14.64
CA PHE A 125 15.90 -0.46 -14.79
C PHE A 125 15.96 -0.94 -16.24
N SER A 126 15.51 -0.14 -17.21
CA SER A 126 15.46 -0.53 -18.64
C SER A 126 16.77 -0.35 -19.39
N GLY A 127 17.58 0.63 -18.99
CA GLY A 127 18.73 1.12 -19.74
C GLY A 127 18.37 2.06 -20.90
N GLU A 128 17.09 2.42 -21.07
CA GLU A 128 16.65 3.29 -22.16
C GLU A 128 16.91 4.77 -21.85
N GLU A 129 17.91 5.34 -22.53
CA GLU A 129 18.37 6.72 -22.32
C GLU A 129 17.32 7.80 -22.61
N ARG A 130 16.25 7.49 -23.36
CA ARG A 130 15.16 8.45 -23.60
C ARG A 130 14.50 8.92 -22.30
N TYR A 131 14.37 8.04 -21.30
CA TYR A 131 13.78 8.42 -20.02
C TYR A 131 14.72 9.33 -19.22
N ALA A 132 16.02 9.03 -19.19
CA ALA A 132 16.99 9.89 -18.53
C ALA A 132 17.12 11.26 -19.19
N ALA A 133 17.10 11.33 -20.53
CA ALA A 133 17.10 12.59 -21.26
C ALA A 133 15.90 13.47 -20.86
N GLU A 134 14.72 12.89 -20.74
CA GLU A 134 13.52 13.62 -20.33
C GLU A 134 13.54 14.00 -18.85
N ALA A 135 14.07 13.15 -17.97
CA ALA A 135 14.30 13.48 -16.56
C ALA A 135 15.26 14.67 -16.42
N THR A 136 16.37 14.67 -17.18
CA THR A 136 17.32 15.80 -17.20
C THR A 136 16.66 17.07 -17.72
N LYS A 137 15.84 16.99 -18.78
CA LYS A 137 15.08 18.14 -19.31
C LYS A 137 14.18 18.72 -18.23
N GLN A 138 13.45 17.89 -17.48
CA GLN A 138 12.60 18.34 -16.38
C GLN A 138 13.39 19.02 -15.26
N VAL A 139 14.55 18.48 -14.88
CA VAL A 139 15.45 19.10 -13.90
C VAL A 139 15.92 20.48 -14.37
N ARG A 140 16.36 20.59 -15.64
CA ARG A 140 16.79 21.87 -16.21
C ARG A 140 15.67 22.90 -16.18
N VAL A 141 14.48 22.54 -16.65
CA VAL A 141 13.33 23.46 -16.70
C VAL A 141 12.95 23.96 -15.31
N TRP A 142 12.94 23.09 -14.29
CA TRP A 142 12.53 23.51 -12.95
C TRP A 142 13.62 24.28 -12.19
N PHE A 143 14.90 23.95 -12.36
CA PHE A 143 15.96 24.47 -11.47
C PHE A 143 16.98 25.38 -12.15
N LEU A 144 17.23 25.22 -13.45
CA LEU A 144 18.44 25.75 -14.08
C LEU A 144 18.13 26.75 -15.21
N ASP A 145 17.17 26.44 -16.06
CA ASP A 145 16.83 27.21 -17.25
C ASP A 145 16.31 28.60 -16.85
N LYS A 146 16.96 29.64 -17.37
CA LYS A 146 16.75 31.02 -16.94
C LYS A 146 15.29 31.48 -17.05
N ASP A 147 14.58 31.01 -18.07
CA ASP A 147 13.22 31.44 -18.39
C ASP A 147 12.14 30.71 -17.56
N THR A 148 12.50 29.62 -16.88
CA THR A 148 11.53 28.73 -16.22
C THR A 148 11.88 28.34 -14.79
N ARG A 149 13.12 28.56 -14.36
CA ARG A 149 13.62 28.08 -13.07
C ARG A 149 12.86 28.64 -11.88
N MET A 150 12.77 27.85 -10.83
CA MET A 150 12.39 28.30 -9.49
C MET A 150 13.57 29.02 -8.84
N ASN A 151 13.34 30.18 -8.21
CA ASN A 151 14.33 30.81 -7.35
C ASN A 151 14.55 29.93 -6.08
N PRO A 152 15.79 29.80 -5.57
CA PRO A 152 16.10 28.89 -4.45
C PRO A 152 15.66 29.44 -3.08
N ASN A 153 14.37 29.76 -2.94
CA ASN A 153 13.75 30.23 -1.72
C ASN A 153 12.25 29.83 -1.67
N LEU A 154 11.63 29.90 -0.49
CA LEU A 154 10.20 29.66 -0.31
C LEU A 154 9.46 30.82 0.37
N GLU A 155 9.88 32.07 0.11
CA GLU A 155 9.33 33.28 0.77
C GLU A 155 7.80 33.39 0.60
N TYR A 156 7.22 32.80 -0.46
CA TYR A 156 5.78 32.82 -0.76
C TYR A 156 5.12 31.44 -0.67
N SER A 157 5.68 30.52 0.12
CA SER A 157 5.06 29.21 0.39
C SER A 157 3.99 29.27 1.48
N GLN A 158 2.89 28.56 1.26
CA GLN A 158 1.72 28.47 2.14
C GLN A 158 1.19 29.82 2.63
N VAL A 159 1.03 30.76 1.71
CA VAL A 159 0.42 32.07 1.93
C VAL A 159 -0.98 31.91 2.53
N VAL A 160 -1.29 32.74 3.52
CA VAL A 160 -2.67 32.95 3.97
C VAL A 160 -3.14 34.25 3.36
N MET A 161 -4.03 34.17 2.37
CA MET A 161 -4.48 35.34 1.62
C MET A 161 -5.06 36.40 2.58
N GLY A 162 -4.64 37.65 2.40
CA GLY A 162 -5.02 38.78 3.25
C GLY A 162 -4.25 38.91 4.56
N LYS A 163 -3.20 38.09 4.79
CA LYS A 163 -2.29 38.21 5.95
C LYS A 163 -0.86 38.45 5.52
N ASP A 164 -0.09 39.12 6.38
CA ASP A 164 1.37 39.31 6.24
C ASP A 164 1.81 39.82 4.85
N ASN A 165 1.02 40.71 4.24
CA ASN A 165 1.23 41.20 2.86
C ASN A 165 1.36 40.07 1.82
N ASN A 166 0.60 38.99 2.01
CA ASN A 166 0.62 37.77 1.20
C ASN A 166 2.01 37.12 1.12
N LYS A 167 2.84 37.30 2.15
CA LYS A 167 4.05 36.50 2.33
C LYS A 167 3.71 35.09 2.83
N GLY A 168 4.62 34.18 2.59
CA GLY A 168 4.54 32.79 3.03
C GLY A 168 4.70 32.63 4.54
N ARG A 169 4.49 31.40 5.00
CA ARG A 169 4.62 31.00 6.42
C ARG A 169 5.77 30.04 6.59
N SER A 170 6.30 29.96 7.81
CA SER A 170 7.37 29.00 8.15
C SER A 170 7.00 27.57 7.74
N SER A 171 5.74 27.17 8.00
CA SER A 171 5.22 25.84 7.66
C SER A 171 5.28 25.50 6.17
N GLY A 172 5.45 26.50 5.29
CA GLY A 172 5.57 26.30 3.86
C GLY A 172 6.87 25.63 3.42
N LEU A 173 7.91 25.62 4.26
CA LEU A 173 9.15 24.86 3.98
C LEU A 173 8.90 23.35 3.83
N ILE A 174 7.80 22.81 4.36
CA ILE A 174 7.44 21.40 4.18
C ILE A 174 7.03 21.08 2.73
N ASP A 175 6.67 22.09 1.92
CA ASP A 175 6.22 21.88 0.54
C ASP A 175 7.32 21.27 -0.35
N THR A 176 8.59 21.48 0.01
CA THR A 176 9.77 20.93 -0.69
C THR A 176 10.30 19.63 -0.07
N TYR A 177 9.62 19.03 0.91
CA TYR A 177 10.06 17.78 1.52
C TYR A 177 10.29 16.66 0.49
N SER A 178 9.44 16.60 -0.55
CA SER A 178 9.54 15.61 -1.64
C SER A 178 10.83 15.74 -2.46
N PHE A 179 11.58 16.85 -2.36
CA PHE A 179 12.90 16.95 -2.97
C PHE A 179 13.89 15.94 -2.40
N ILE A 180 13.69 15.44 -1.17
CA ILE A 180 14.56 14.41 -0.59
C ILE A 180 14.55 13.16 -1.48
N GLU A 181 13.38 12.63 -1.81
CA GLU A 181 13.26 11.45 -2.68
C GLU A 181 13.65 11.76 -4.14
N MET A 182 13.33 12.96 -4.63
CA MET A 182 13.81 13.42 -5.94
C MET A 182 15.34 13.39 -6.03
N LEU A 183 16.04 13.80 -4.97
CA LEU A 183 17.50 13.80 -4.95
C LEU A 183 18.09 12.38 -4.94
N GLU A 184 17.39 11.38 -4.38
CA GLU A 184 17.77 9.97 -4.54
C GLU A 184 17.74 9.56 -6.02
N ALA A 185 16.68 9.97 -6.74
CA ALA A 185 16.59 9.76 -8.18
C ALA A 185 17.70 10.52 -8.92
N VAL A 186 17.91 11.81 -8.65
CA VAL A 186 18.96 12.60 -9.29
C VAL A 186 20.34 11.97 -9.10
N THR A 187 20.64 11.45 -7.91
CA THR A 187 21.90 10.73 -7.64
C THR A 187 22.08 9.49 -8.53
N LEU A 188 21.01 8.78 -8.90
CA LEU A 188 21.05 7.76 -9.95
C LEU A 188 21.25 8.38 -11.33
N LEU A 189 20.48 9.42 -11.64
CA LEU A 189 20.46 10.11 -12.94
C LEU A 189 21.82 10.71 -13.31
N GLU A 190 22.62 11.15 -12.33
CA GLU A 190 24.01 11.61 -12.53
C GLU A 190 24.91 10.58 -13.22
N LYS A 191 24.52 9.30 -13.27
CA LYS A 191 25.24 8.23 -13.99
C LYS A 191 24.80 8.09 -15.45
N SER A 192 23.75 8.79 -15.87
CA SER A 192 23.31 8.84 -17.27
C SER A 192 24.22 9.76 -18.07
N ARG A 193 24.47 9.40 -19.34
CA ARG A 193 25.14 10.30 -20.30
C ARG A 193 24.34 11.58 -20.59
N SER A 194 23.04 11.57 -20.30
CA SER A 194 22.14 12.69 -20.55
C SER A 194 22.23 13.76 -19.46
N PHE A 195 22.76 13.43 -18.27
CA PHE A 195 22.95 14.35 -17.16
C PHE A 195 24.43 14.76 -17.07
N THR A 196 24.74 16.00 -17.45
CA THR A 196 26.13 16.44 -17.59
C THR A 196 26.74 16.86 -16.25
N GLU A 197 28.07 16.94 -16.19
CA GLU A 197 28.77 17.51 -15.04
C GLU A 197 28.35 18.96 -14.75
N ALA A 198 28.03 19.73 -15.81
CA ALA A 198 27.53 21.09 -15.68
C ALA A 198 26.14 21.11 -15.01
N ASP A 199 25.24 20.19 -15.39
CA ASP A 199 23.93 20.05 -14.75
C ASP A 199 24.10 19.69 -13.26
N SER A 200 24.95 18.71 -12.94
CA SER A 200 25.24 18.32 -11.55
C SER A 200 25.77 19.49 -10.72
N LYS A 201 26.76 20.22 -11.25
CA LYS A 201 27.34 21.38 -10.56
C LYS A 201 26.30 22.48 -10.33
N ALA A 202 25.49 22.78 -11.34
CA ALA A 202 24.48 23.84 -11.25
C ALA A 202 23.36 23.47 -10.28
N LEU A 203 22.89 22.21 -10.29
CA LEU A 203 21.86 21.75 -9.38
C LEU A 203 22.35 21.71 -7.92
N LYS A 204 23.58 21.25 -7.68
CA LYS A 204 24.20 21.29 -6.35
C LYS A 204 24.30 22.72 -5.83
N ALA A 205 24.68 23.68 -6.67
CA ALA A 205 24.73 25.09 -6.31
C ALA A 205 23.32 25.68 -6.03
N TRP A 206 22.28 25.19 -6.69
CA TRP A 206 20.89 25.59 -6.40
C TRP A 206 20.45 25.10 -5.01
N PHE A 207 20.72 23.83 -4.68
CA PHE A 207 20.42 23.27 -3.36
C PHE A 207 21.28 23.87 -2.24
N GLU A 208 22.52 24.25 -2.52
CA GLU A 208 23.37 25.01 -1.59
C GLU A 208 22.72 26.36 -1.26
N GLN A 209 22.26 27.12 -2.28
CA GLN A 209 21.56 28.39 -2.08
C GLN A 209 20.25 28.23 -1.31
N LEU A 210 19.46 27.20 -1.62
CA LEU A 210 18.22 26.92 -0.89
C LEU A 210 18.52 26.59 0.58
N THR A 211 19.54 25.77 0.84
CA THR A 211 19.94 25.41 2.20
C THR A 211 20.39 26.64 2.99
N GLU A 212 21.18 27.51 2.39
CA GLU A 212 21.61 28.77 3.00
C GLU A 212 20.40 29.67 3.30
N TRP A 213 19.44 29.79 2.38
CA TRP A 213 18.20 30.54 2.60
C TRP A 213 17.38 29.93 3.75
N MET A 214 17.27 28.61 3.85
CA MET A 214 16.58 27.95 4.97
C MET A 214 17.24 28.28 6.31
N LEU A 215 18.58 28.27 6.39
CA LEU A 215 19.33 28.54 7.62
C LEU A 215 19.27 30.01 8.05
N THR A 216 19.22 30.94 7.10
CA THR A 216 19.41 32.37 7.35
C THR A 216 18.16 33.24 7.18
N SER A 217 17.10 32.75 6.54
CA SER A 217 15.85 33.50 6.43
C SER A 217 15.10 33.55 7.76
N PRO A 218 14.34 34.62 8.04
CA PRO A 218 13.42 34.66 9.19
C PRO A 218 12.40 33.50 9.16
N GLN A 219 11.91 33.14 7.97
CA GLN A 219 10.95 32.08 7.76
C GLN A 219 11.54 30.70 8.10
N GLY A 220 12.74 30.40 7.61
CA GLY A 220 13.43 29.14 7.88
C GLY A 220 13.85 28.99 9.35
N ARG A 221 14.35 30.06 9.99
CA ARG A 221 14.60 30.05 11.45
C ARG A 221 13.34 29.76 12.26
N LYS A 222 12.19 30.29 11.86
CA LYS A 222 10.91 30.04 12.52
C LYS A 222 10.47 28.58 12.35
N GLU A 223 10.67 27.99 11.17
CA GLU A 223 10.37 26.57 10.93
C GLU A 223 11.28 25.66 11.75
N ALA A 224 12.58 25.98 11.79
CA ALA A 224 13.55 25.27 12.60
C ALA A 224 13.21 25.30 14.11
N ALA A 225 12.47 26.32 14.57
CA ALA A 225 12.04 26.46 15.96
C ALA A 225 10.68 25.78 16.27
N SER A 226 9.98 25.21 15.29
CA SER A 226 8.70 24.52 15.48
C SER A 226 8.83 23.35 16.48
N ALA A 227 7.81 23.15 17.30
CA ALA A 227 7.82 22.13 18.36
C ALA A 227 7.31 20.73 17.91
N ASN A 228 6.93 20.59 16.64
CA ASN A 228 6.25 19.42 16.08
C ASN A 228 6.98 18.91 14.83
N ASN A 229 6.30 18.06 14.05
CA ASN A 229 6.79 17.44 12.81
C ASN A 229 7.49 18.39 11.82
N HIS A 230 7.13 19.68 11.79
CA HIS A 230 7.75 20.67 10.92
C HIS A 230 9.25 20.82 11.17
N SER A 231 9.71 20.80 12.42
CA SER A 231 11.15 20.98 12.69
C SER A 231 11.97 19.71 12.47
N VAL A 232 11.33 18.54 12.55
CA VAL A 232 11.94 17.26 12.13
C VAL A 232 12.02 17.22 10.60
N SER A 233 10.98 17.63 9.89
CA SER A 233 10.97 17.80 8.43
C SER A 233 12.07 18.75 7.97
N TYR A 234 12.22 19.89 8.65
CA TYR A 234 13.27 20.88 8.41
C TYR A 234 14.67 20.27 8.52
N ASP A 235 14.98 19.61 9.66
CA ASP A 235 16.30 19.00 9.86
C ASP A 235 16.55 17.89 8.82
N THR A 236 15.51 17.13 8.43
CA THR A 236 15.60 16.11 7.36
C THR A 236 16.01 16.74 6.02
N GLN A 237 15.35 17.83 5.62
CA GLN A 237 15.65 18.56 4.38
C GLN A 237 17.07 19.14 4.41
N VAL A 238 17.47 19.79 5.50
CA VAL A 238 18.82 20.33 5.66
C VAL A 238 19.88 19.24 5.51
N ILE A 239 19.68 18.07 6.14
CA ILE A 239 20.62 16.94 6.00
C ILE A 239 20.69 16.50 4.54
N ALA A 240 19.55 16.22 3.89
CA ALA A 240 19.53 15.74 2.51
C ALA A 240 20.17 16.73 1.53
N PHE A 241 19.82 18.02 1.64
CA PHE A 241 20.33 19.07 0.74
C PHE A 241 21.80 19.35 0.98
N ALA A 242 22.26 19.33 2.23
CA ALA A 242 23.69 19.46 2.56
C ALA A 242 24.50 18.27 2.06
N LEU A 243 23.99 17.04 2.19
CA LEU A 243 24.63 15.84 1.67
C LEU A 243 24.73 15.86 0.14
N TYR A 244 23.67 16.26 -0.55
CA TYR A 244 23.64 16.37 -2.01
C TYR A 244 24.59 17.46 -2.54
N SER A 245 24.58 18.65 -1.93
CA SER A 245 25.44 19.78 -2.31
C SER A 245 26.91 19.60 -1.88
N GLY A 246 27.23 18.58 -1.08
CA GLY A 246 28.59 18.27 -0.62
C GLY A 246 29.00 18.94 0.69
N ASN A 247 28.10 19.66 1.36
CA ASN A 247 28.32 20.21 2.70
C ASN A 247 28.15 19.13 3.79
N ARG A 248 29.06 18.16 3.79
CA ARG A 248 29.05 17.04 4.74
C ARG A 248 29.11 17.51 6.21
N LYS A 249 29.84 18.60 6.48
CA LYS A 249 29.98 19.14 7.85
C LYS A 249 28.62 19.54 8.43
N LEU A 250 27.83 20.33 7.69
CA LEU A 250 26.49 20.75 8.11
C LEU A 250 25.57 19.54 8.35
N ALA A 251 25.60 18.56 7.45
CA ALA A 251 24.81 17.34 7.61
C ALA A 251 25.18 16.57 8.89
N GLU A 252 26.47 16.33 9.13
CA GLU A 252 26.94 15.63 10.33
C GLU A 252 26.61 16.39 11.63
N GLU A 253 26.77 17.71 11.65
CA GLU A 253 26.42 18.55 12.80
C GLU A 253 24.92 18.48 13.10
N THR A 254 24.09 18.54 12.05
CA THR A 254 22.62 18.42 12.17
C THR A 254 22.23 17.03 12.68
N ILE A 255 22.81 15.96 12.14
CA ILE A 255 22.59 14.57 12.59
C ILE A 255 22.98 14.39 14.06
N LYS A 256 24.16 14.86 14.47
CA LYS A 256 24.65 14.72 15.85
C LYS A 256 23.78 15.48 16.85
N ALA A 257 23.23 16.63 16.47
CA ALA A 257 22.35 17.43 17.31
C ALA A 257 20.90 16.89 17.36
N PHE A 258 20.48 16.11 16.37
CA PHE A 258 19.09 15.70 16.18
C PHE A 258 18.43 15.04 17.42
N PRO A 259 19.06 14.08 18.12
CA PRO A 259 18.42 13.39 19.24
C PRO A 259 17.97 14.36 20.35
N GLU A 260 18.89 15.20 20.84
CA GLU A 260 18.64 16.17 21.93
C GLU A 260 17.79 17.37 21.48
N LYS A 261 17.95 17.80 20.23
CA LYS A 261 17.26 18.97 19.69
C LYS A 261 15.81 18.64 19.32
N ARG A 262 15.53 17.42 18.87
CA ARG A 262 14.24 17.00 18.29
C ARG A 262 13.65 15.80 19.01
N LEU A 263 14.25 14.62 18.83
CA LEU A 263 13.65 13.35 19.20
C LEU A 263 13.21 13.33 20.68
N PHE A 264 14.12 13.66 21.59
CA PHE A 264 13.87 13.64 23.03
C PHE A 264 12.95 14.77 23.52
N ARG A 265 12.64 15.75 22.67
CA ARG A 265 11.71 16.84 23.01
C ARG A 265 10.30 16.60 22.47
N GLN A 266 10.16 15.73 21.47
CA GLN A 266 8.89 15.49 20.78
C GLN A 266 8.29 14.12 21.10
N VAL A 267 9.09 13.20 21.63
CA VAL A 267 8.68 11.87 22.07
C VAL A 267 8.71 11.80 23.59
N GLU A 268 7.65 11.28 24.21
CA GLU A 268 7.58 11.03 25.65
C GLU A 268 8.15 9.64 26.03
N PRO A 269 8.42 9.37 27.32
CA PRO A 269 8.96 8.08 27.77
C PRO A 269 8.14 6.84 27.38
N ASP A 270 6.85 7.00 27.08
CA ASP A 270 5.94 5.96 26.60
C ASP A 270 5.87 5.84 25.08
N GLY A 271 6.59 6.70 24.35
CA GLY A 271 6.60 6.78 22.89
C GLY A 271 5.55 7.71 22.28
N SER A 272 4.63 8.27 23.08
CA SER A 272 3.63 9.20 22.58
C SER A 272 4.27 10.48 22.02
N GLN A 273 3.59 11.11 21.04
CA GLN A 273 4.03 12.35 20.38
C GLN A 273 2.99 13.46 20.61
N PRO A 274 3.01 14.19 21.75
CA PRO A 274 1.87 15.01 22.19
C PRO A 274 1.44 16.10 21.19
N GLN A 275 2.39 16.69 20.45
CA GLN A 275 2.09 17.75 19.48
C GLN A 275 1.37 17.24 18.23
N GLU A 276 1.56 15.95 17.91
CA GLU A 276 0.91 15.27 16.79
C GLU A 276 -0.43 14.66 17.22
N LEU A 277 -0.48 14.11 18.44
CA LEU A 277 -1.68 13.47 18.99
C LEU A 277 -2.87 14.40 19.20
N ARG A 278 -2.63 15.71 19.35
CA ARG A 278 -3.68 16.73 19.48
C ARG A 278 -4.35 17.13 18.16
N ARG A 279 -3.90 16.61 17.02
CA ARG A 279 -4.40 16.99 15.68
C ARG A 279 -5.65 16.20 15.32
N THR A 280 -6.45 16.74 14.38
CA THR A 280 -7.65 16.06 13.87
C THR A 280 -7.33 14.78 13.07
N LEU A 281 -6.10 14.71 12.54
CA LEU A 281 -5.51 13.56 11.85
C LEU A 281 -4.32 13.02 12.67
N ALA A 282 -4.54 12.69 13.94
CA ALA A 282 -3.48 12.41 14.91
C ALA A 282 -2.59 11.22 14.53
N PHE A 283 -3.17 10.16 13.95
CA PHE A 283 -2.41 8.99 13.52
C PHE A 283 -1.52 9.35 12.33
N HIS A 284 -2.07 10.05 11.33
CA HIS A 284 -1.32 10.58 10.19
C HIS A 284 -0.12 11.42 10.63
N TYR A 285 -0.33 12.44 11.48
CA TYR A 285 0.77 13.31 11.91
C TYR A 285 1.83 12.58 12.74
N SER A 286 1.41 11.63 13.58
CA SER A 286 2.33 10.81 14.37
C SER A 286 3.17 9.90 13.47
N ARG A 287 2.57 9.33 12.43
CA ARG A 287 3.22 8.49 11.42
C ARG A 287 4.16 9.30 10.53
N GLU A 288 3.69 10.41 9.95
CA GLU A 288 4.49 11.32 9.10
C GLU A 288 5.73 11.84 9.82
N ASN A 289 5.60 12.24 11.10
CA ASN A 289 6.76 12.66 11.87
C ASN A 289 7.79 11.53 11.97
N LEU A 290 7.35 10.30 12.22
CA LEU A 290 8.22 9.12 12.27
C LEU A 290 8.81 8.78 10.90
N THR A 291 8.09 8.96 9.80
CA THR A 291 8.64 8.85 8.44
C THR A 291 9.81 9.82 8.25
N HIS A 292 9.71 11.05 8.74
CA HIS A 292 10.84 12.01 8.72
C HIS A 292 12.02 11.52 9.57
N VAL A 293 11.76 11.02 10.78
CA VAL A 293 12.80 10.45 11.64
C VAL A 293 13.49 9.26 10.95
N ILE A 294 12.74 8.34 10.32
CA ILE A 294 13.29 7.20 9.56
C ILE A 294 14.27 7.70 8.49
N ASN A 295 13.90 8.72 7.72
CA ASN A 295 14.77 9.28 6.68
C ASN A 295 16.08 9.84 7.27
N ILE A 296 16.02 10.54 8.41
CA ILE A 296 17.22 10.97 9.14
C ILE A 296 18.07 9.76 9.57
N MET A 297 17.47 8.72 10.15
CA MET A 297 18.19 7.53 10.59
C MET A 297 18.90 6.82 9.43
N LEU A 298 18.26 6.72 8.27
CA LEU A 298 18.84 6.11 7.07
C LEU A 298 20.02 6.93 6.52
N MET A 299 19.88 8.25 6.42
CA MET A 299 20.96 9.14 6.01
C MET A 299 22.12 9.12 7.03
N ALA A 300 21.80 9.10 8.32
CA ALA A 300 22.78 9.06 9.40
C ALA A 300 23.60 7.75 9.38
N LYS A 301 22.94 6.60 9.20
CA LYS A 301 23.60 5.29 9.05
C LYS A 301 24.61 5.30 7.90
N ARG A 302 24.23 5.84 6.74
CA ARG A 302 25.09 5.90 5.56
C ARG A 302 26.18 6.95 5.63
N ALA A 303 25.95 8.03 6.39
CA ALA A 303 27.00 8.97 6.76
C ALA A 303 28.03 8.38 7.75
N GLY A 304 27.80 7.17 8.28
CA GLY A 304 28.65 6.52 9.29
C GLY A 304 28.38 6.99 10.71
N LEU A 305 27.21 7.58 10.95
CA LEU A 305 26.77 8.13 12.24
C LEU A 305 25.44 7.50 12.66
N PRO A 306 25.36 6.18 12.93
CA PRO A 306 24.11 5.56 13.33
C PRO A 306 23.65 6.13 14.68
N ILE A 307 22.46 6.74 14.69
CA ILE A 307 21.84 7.37 15.87
C ILE A 307 20.49 6.73 16.24
N ASP A 308 20.08 5.66 15.56
CA ASP A 308 18.77 5.02 15.73
C ASP A 308 18.59 4.33 17.09
N ARG A 309 19.70 3.99 17.75
CA ARG A 309 19.71 3.32 19.07
C ARG A 309 19.90 4.25 20.26
N LEU A 310 19.86 5.57 20.04
CA LEU A 310 20.00 6.54 21.13
C LEU A 310 18.70 6.65 21.93
N GLU A 311 18.87 6.79 23.24
CA GLU A 311 17.78 6.89 24.22
C GLU A 311 18.14 7.97 25.25
N SER A 312 17.17 8.79 25.66
CA SER A 312 17.36 9.78 26.72
C SER A 312 17.45 9.15 28.10
N ALA A 313 17.86 9.91 29.11
CA ALA A 313 17.96 9.42 30.50
C ALA A 313 16.63 8.91 31.08
N ASP A 314 15.49 9.46 30.64
CA ASP A 314 14.13 9.05 31.03
C ASP A 314 13.50 8.05 30.05
N GLY A 315 14.27 7.56 29.07
CA GLY A 315 13.88 6.46 28.21
C GLY A 315 13.18 6.85 26.90
N ARG A 316 13.23 8.10 26.45
CA ARG A 316 12.65 8.53 25.17
C ARG A 316 13.49 8.01 24.02
N SER A 317 12.88 7.35 23.03
CA SER A 317 13.61 6.84 21.88
C SER A 317 12.73 6.71 20.64
N PHE A 318 13.36 6.61 19.47
CA PHE A 318 12.70 6.40 18.20
C PHE A 318 11.84 5.13 18.19
N TYR A 319 12.40 4.02 18.68
CA TYR A 319 11.68 2.73 18.68
C TYR A 319 10.49 2.72 19.63
N LYS A 320 10.52 3.45 20.76
CA LYS A 320 9.32 3.61 21.58
C LYS A 320 8.19 4.33 20.86
N ALA A 321 8.53 5.35 20.05
CA ALA A 321 7.51 6.05 19.27
C ALA A 321 6.91 5.20 18.15
N ILE A 322 7.71 4.32 17.52
CA ILE A 322 7.19 3.29 16.61
C ILE A 322 6.28 2.33 17.38
N ASP A 323 6.77 1.79 18.49
CA ASP A 323 6.05 0.83 19.32
C ASP A 323 4.73 1.39 19.87
N PHE A 324 4.65 2.70 20.11
CA PHE A 324 3.41 3.37 20.51
C PHE A 324 2.30 3.22 19.45
N LEU A 325 2.63 3.26 18.16
CA LEU A 325 1.63 3.16 17.08
C LEU A 325 1.28 1.70 16.72
N THR A 326 2.19 0.75 16.94
CA THR A 326 2.00 -0.65 16.51
C THR A 326 0.71 -1.34 16.98
N PRO A 327 0.21 -1.17 18.24
CA PRO A 327 -0.99 -1.87 18.69
C PRO A 327 -2.26 -1.46 17.94
N TYR A 328 -2.29 -0.24 17.38
CA TYR A 328 -3.47 0.27 16.68
C TYR A 328 -3.58 -0.26 15.24
N VAL A 329 -2.48 -0.78 14.67
CA VAL A 329 -2.51 -1.52 13.40
C VAL A 329 -3.33 -2.79 13.54
N GLU A 330 -3.15 -3.53 14.65
CA GLU A 330 -3.86 -4.78 14.92
C GLU A 330 -5.30 -4.53 15.38
N LYS A 331 -5.52 -3.51 16.22
CA LYS A 331 -6.82 -3.26 16.86
C LYS A 331 -7.79 -2.40 16.03
N GLY A 332 -7.29 -1.71 15.00
CA GLY A 332 -8.10 -0.83 14.15
C GLY A 332 -8.46 0.52 14.78
N GLN A 333 -9.21 1.33 14.03
CA GLN A 333 -9.51 2.73 14.38
C GLN A 333 -10.30 2.87 15.68
N GLU A 334 -11.18 1.93 16.00
CA GLU A 334 -12.00 1.97 17.22
C GLU A 334 -11.16 1.96 18.50
N ALA A 335 -9.96 1.39 18.45
CA ALA A 335 -9.04 1.37 19.57
C ALA A 335 -8.16 2.63 19.66
N TRP A 336 -8.17 3.50 18.64
CA TRP A 336 -7.39 4.73 18.61
C TRP A 336 -8.06 5.82 19.46
N PRO A 337 -7.47 6.24 20.61
CA PRO A 337 -8.15 7.12 21.55
C PRO A 337 -8.04 8.61 21.19
N TYR A 338 -7.51 8.94 20.00
CA TYR A 338 -7.34 10.30 19.49
C TYR A 338 -8.16 10.51 18.21
N GLN A 339 -8.17 11.73 17.68
CA GLN A 339 -8.89 11.99 16.44
C GLN A 339 -8.15 11.41 15.23
N GLN A 340 -8.90 10.79 14.32
CA GLN A 340 -8.48 10.57 12.94
C GLN A 340 -9.73 10.71 12.07
N ILE A 341 -10.02 11.94 11.65
CA ILE A 341 -11.30 12.25 10.97
C ILE A 341 -11.42 11.66 9.55
N SER A 342 -10.32 11.20 8.95
CA SER A 342 -10.33 10.58 7.62
C SER A 342 -9.04 9.79 7.35
N GLY A 343 -9.08 8.88 6.36
CA GLY A 343 -7.87 8.29 5.75
C GLY A 343 -7.19 7.18 6.56
N TRP A 344 -7.87 6.60 7.55
CA TRP A 344 -7.31 5.60 8.45
C TRP A 344 -6.62 4.44 7.71
N GLU A 345 -7.30 3.80 6.77
CA GLU A 345 -6.78 2.63 6.05
C GLU A 345 -5.50 2.97 5.29
N GLY A 346 -5.48 4.11 4.60
CA GLY A 346 -4.30 4.59 3.86
C GLY A 346 -3.12 4.86 4.79
N GLU A 347 -3.37 5.42 5.96
CA GLU A 347 -2.32 5.68 6.95
C GLU A 347 -1.75 4.39 7.56
N VAL A 348 -2.59 3.39 7.82
CA VAL A 348 -2.13 2.06 8.24
C VAL A 348 -1.23 1.45 7.17
N GLN A 349 -1.61 1.54 5.89
CA GLN A 349 -0.77 1.03 4.80
C GLN A 349 0.59 1.74 4.70
N SER A 350 0.61 3.06 4.86
CA SER A 350 1.86 3.83 4.90
C SER A 350 2.72 3.46 6.12
N PHE A 351 2.11 3.26 7.29
CA PHE A 351 2.86 2.83 8.46
C PHE A 351 3.42 1.41 8.31
N CYS A 352 2.68 0.47 7.70
CA CYS A 352 3.21 -0.84 7.37
C CYS A 352 4.46 -0.74 6.49
N LYS A 353 4.46 0.12 5.47
CA LYS A 353 5.66 0.38 4.64
C LYS A 353 6.83 0.92 5.47
N ASP A 354 6.57 1.82 6.42
CA ASP A 354 7.59 2.33 7.34
C ASP A 354 8.14 1.22 8.26
N LEU A 355 7.29 0.36 8.83
CA LEU A 355 7.71 -0.80 9.61
C LEU A 355 8.62 -1.73 8.80
N TYR A 356 8.28 -1.98 7.54
CA TYR A 356 9.12 -2.75 6.63
C TYR A 356 10.48 -2.06 6.43
N ARG A 357 10.50 -0.76 6.09
CA ARG A 357 11.74 0.00 5.89
C ARG A 357 12.63 -0.01 7.14
N ILE A 358 12.05 0.12 8.32
CA ILE A 358 12.78 0.00 9.59
C ILE A 358 13.38 -1.40 9.72
N ALA A 359 12.58 -2.44 9.56
CA ALA A 359 13.00 -3.82 9.70
C ALA A 359 14.11 -4.22 8.71
N SER A 360 14.00 -3.80 7.45
CA SER A 360 14.94 -4.14 6.38
C SER A 360 16.19 -3.27 6.41
N CYS A 361 16.06 -1.97 6.66
CA CYS A 361 17.15 -1.02 6.48
C CYS A 361 17.84 -0.61 7.78
N LEU A 362 17.16 -0.60 8.92
CA LEU A 362 17.75 -0.29 10.23
C LEU A 362 18.11 -1.55 11.04
N ASN A 363 17.42 -2.67 10.80
CA ASN A 363 17.65 -3.97 11.45
C ASN A 363 17.60 -3.87 13.00
N PRO A 364 16.43 -3.51 13.56
CA PRO A 364 16.24 -3.35 15.01
C PRO A 364 16.14 -4.69 15.74
N ALA A 365 16.13 -4.64 17.07
CA ALA A 365 15.89 -5.83 17.91
C ALA A 365 14.51 -6.47 17.66
N LYS A 366 13.46 -5.64 17.49
CA LYS A 366 12.08 -6.05 17.18
C LYS A 366 11.80 -6.27 15.69
N LYS A 367 12.83 -6.59 14.89
CA LYS A 367 12.70 -6.74 13.43
C LYS A 367 11.55 -7.66 13.03
N GLU A 368 11.46 -8.85 13.62
CA GLU A 368 10.44 -9.82 13.25
C GLU A 368 9.02 -9.38 13.66
N ASP A 369 8.87 -8.63 14.76
CA ASP A 369 7.56 -8.08 15.15
C ASP A 369 7.05 -7.08 14.11
N TYR A 370 7.94 -6.20 13.62
CA TYR A 370 7.61 -5.23 12.58
C TYR A 370 7.33 -5.89 11.23
N LEU A 371 8.11 -6.92 10.85
CA LEU A 371 7.84 -7.71 9.64
C LEU A 371 6.52 -8.49 9.76
N ARG A 372 6.18 -9.03 10.93
CA ARG A 372 4.90 -9.70 11.19
C ARG A 372 3.73 -8.74 10.99
N LEU A 373 3.81 -7.53 11.53
CA LEU A 373 2.77 -6.49 11.35
C LEU A 373 2.64 -6.07 9.89
N PHE A 374 3.76 -5.84 9.20
CA PHE A 374 3.75 -5.60 7.76
C PHE A 374 3.08 -6.75 7.00
N ARG A 375 3.46 -8.00 7.25
CA ARG A 375 2.90 -9.16 6.56
C ARG A 375 1.41 -9.36 6.79
N SER A 376 0.94 -9.09 8.01
CA SER A 376 -0.44 -9.35 8.42
C SER A 376 -1.41 -8.24 8.00
N HIS A 377 -0.93 -7.00 7.85
CA HIS A 377 -1.80 -5.84 7.65
C HIS A 377 -1.50 -5.02 6.38
N HIS A 378 -0.35 -5.23 5.73
CA HIS A 378 -0.07 -4.59 4.46
C HIS A 378 -0.87 -5.24 3.32
N VAL A 379 -1.66 -4.43 2.63
CA VAL A 379 -2.27 -4.81 1.36
C VAL A 379 -1.23 -4.67 0.26
N TYR A 380 -0.80 -5.81 -0.28
CA TYR A 380 0.23 -5.83 -1.30
C TYR A 380 -0.32 -5.36 -2.66
N HIS A 381 0.33 -4.35 -3.28
CA HIS A 381 -0.08 -3.84 -4.58
C HIS A 381 0.98 -4.17 -5.63
N LEU A 382 0.68 -5.07 -6.57
CA LEU A 382 1.64 -5.55 -7.58
C LEU A 382 2.34 -4.45 -8.38
N LYS A 383 1.61 -3.37 -8.66
CA LYS A 383 2.08 -2.25 -9.49
C LYS A 383 2.81 -1.17 -8.69
N ASP A 384 2.83 -1.28 -7.37
CA ASP A 384 3.41 -0.26 -6.51
C ASP A 384 4.92 -0.17 -6.70
N ARG A 385 5.42 1.06 -6.86
CA ARG A 385 6.84 1.36 -6.99
C ARG A 385 7.63 0.96 -5.74
N PHE A 386 6.98 0.93 -4.58
CA PHE A 386 7.57 0.41 -3.33
C PHE A 386 8.19 -0.98 -3.51
N ASN A 387 7.57 -1.81 -4.38
CA ASN A 387 8.05 -3.15 -4.67
C ASN A 387 9.43 -3.16 -5.34
N LEU A 388 9.74 -2.13 -6.13
CA LEU A 388 11.04 -2.00 -6.80
C LEU A 388 12.09 -1.35 -5.90
N LEU A 389 11.66 -0.47 -4.99
CA LEU A 389 12.54 0.37 -4.18
C LEU A 389 13.00 -0.30 -2.87
N PHE A 390 12.14 -1.12 -2.26
CA PHE A 390 12.39 -1.64 -0.91
C PHE A 390 12.08 -3.13 -0.76
N LEU A 391 11.06 -3.63 -1.43
CA LEU A 391 10.47 -4.92 -1.09
C LEU A 391 11.28 -6.10 -1.65
N ASP A 392 11.68 -7.01 -0.77
CA ASP A 392 12.39 -8.23 -1.11
C ASP A 392 11.42 -9.42 -1.11
N GLU A 393 11.39 -10.18 -2.21
CA GLU A 393 10.60 -11.42 -2.35
C GLU A 393 10.87 -12.39 -1.18
N ASP A 394 12.11 -12.46 -0.70
CA ASP A 394 12.50 -13.37 0.38
C ASP A 394 11.86 -12.98 1.73
N LEU A 395 11.42 -11.73 1.88
CA LEU A 395 10.80 -11.20 3.10
C LEU A 395 9.26 -11.23 3.07
N LEU A 396 8.67 -11.67 1.95
CA LEU A 396 7.24 -11.66 1.68
C LEU A 396 6.49 -12.95 1.99
N ALA A 397 7.14 -13.96 2.57
CA ALA A 397 6.44 -15.12 3.09
C ALA A 397 5.30 -14.65 4.01
N GLY A 398 4.04 -14.84 3.57
CA GLY A 398 2.82 -14.42 4.29
C GLY A 398 2.05 -13.19 3.76
N CYS A 399 2.52 -12.45 2.76
CA CYS A 399 1.82 -11.24 2.23
C CYS A 399 0.87 -11.50 1.04
N SER A 400 0.57 -12.76 0.75
CA SER A 400 -0.25 -13.14 -0.42
C SER A 400 -1.73 -13.24 -0.08
N PRO A 401 -2.64 -13.02 -1.04
CA PRO A 401 -4.06 -13.19 -0.79
C PRO A 401 -4.35 -14.61 -0.30
N LYS A 402 -5.24 -14.73 0.69
CA LYS A 402 -5.85 -16.01 1.05
C LYS A 402 -6.68 -16.53 -0.12
N VAL A 403 -6.67 -17.83 -0.38
CA VAL A 403 -7.37 -18.45 -1.51
C VAL A 403 -8.51 -19.30 -0.99
N ILE A 404 -9.73 -18.95 -1.38
CA ILE A 404 -10.93 -19.74 -1.12
C ILE A 404 -11.26 -20.52 -2.40
N LEU A 405 -11.21 -21.84 -2.33
CA LEU A 405 -11.69 -22.71 -3.41
C LEU A 405 -13.20 -22.92 -3.23
N LYS A 406 -14.01 -22.34 -4.13
CA LYS A 406 -15.46 -22.54 -4.22
C LYS A 406 -15.74 -23.59 -5.30
N LEU A 407 -15.84 -24.86 -4.89
CA LEU A 407 -15.98 -25.98 -5.81
C LEU A 407 -17.43 -26.47 -5.83
N ASP A 408 -18.10 -26.27 -6.95
CA ASP A 408 -19.54 -26.48 -7.10
C ASP A 408 -19.89 -27.93 -7.48
N ASP A 409 -21.19 -28.23 -7.49
CA ASP A 409 -21.77 -29.48 -8.00
C ASP A 409 -21.31 -30.80 -7.35
N LEU A 410 -21.03 -30.78 -6.04
CA LEU A 410 -20.82 -32.02 -5.30
C LEU A 410 -22.13 -32.80 -5.17
N SER A 411 -22.07 -34.09 -5.50
CA SER A 411 -23.13 -35.06 -5.31
C SER A 411 -22.56 -36.43 -4.94
N VAL A 412 -23.35 -37.23 -4.22
CA VAL A 412 -23.00 -38.61 -3.88
C VAL A 412 -24.18 -39.54 -4.12
N LYS A 413 -24.01 -40.53 -5.00
CA LYS A 413 -25.01 -41.60 -5.19
C LYS A 413 -24.36 -42.96 -5.23
N ASN A 414 -24.96 -43.95 -4.57
CA ASN A 414 -24.47 -45.34 -4.55
C ASN A 414 -22.97 -45.42 -4.23
N HIS A 415 -22.54 -44.68 -3.21
CA HIS A 415 -21.15 -44.49 -2.78
C HIS A 415 -20.21 -43.75 -3.76
N ILE A 416 -20.68 -43.31 -4.92
CA ILE A 416 -19.89 -42.58 -5.91
C ILE A 416 -19.99 -41.08 -5.65
N CYS A 417 -18.87 -40.44 -5.32
CA CYS A 417 -18.76 -38.99 -5.16
C CYS A 417 -18.29 -38.35 -6.47
N SER A 418 -19.04 -37.35 -6.97
CA SER A 418 -18.74 -36.66 -8.23
C SER A 418 -17.42 -35.88 -8.22
N CYS A 419 -16.90 -35.55 -7.03
CA CYS A 419 -15.70 -34.73 -6.87
C CYS A 419 -14.50 -35.49 -6.27
N ALA A 420 -14.60 -36.82 -6.10
CA ALA A 420 -13.61 -37.63 -5.38
C ALA A 420 -12.18 -37.45 -5.91
N SER A 421 -12.00 -37.43 -7.24
CA SER A 421 -10.70 -37.26 -7.90
C SER A 421 -9.98 -35.96 -7.47
N VAL A 422 -10.73 -34.86 -7.39
CA VAL A 422 -10.20 -33.55 -6.99
C VAL A 422 -10.00 -33.47 -5.48
N MET A 423 -10.92 -34.02 -4.69
CA MET A 423 -10.77 -34.10 -3.23
C MET A 423 -9.51 -34.88 -2.83
N ASP A 424 -9.23 -35.99 -3.51
CA ASP A 424 -8.01 -36.78 -3.31
C ASP A 424 -6.73 -36.01 -3.65
N VAL A 425 -6.75 -35.25 -4.74
CA VAL A 425 -5.63 -34.38 -5.16
C VAL A 425 -5.33 -33.32 -4.12
N LEU A 426 -6.37 -32.66 -3.60
CA LEU A 426 -6.27 -31.61 -2.59
C LEU A 426 -5.82 -32.18 -1.23
N LYS A 427 -6.39 -33.31 -0.82
CA LYS A 427 -6.03 -34.01 0.42
C LYS A 427 -4.55 -34.39 0.43
N ARG A 428 -4.04 -34.98 -0.66
CA ARG A 428 -2.62 -35.34 -0.79
C ARG A 428 -1.67 -34.14 -0.72
N ARG A 429 -2.15 -32.95 -1.09
CA ARG A 429 -1.37 -31.70 -1.09
C ARG A 429 -1.55 -30.86 0.18
N GLY A 430 -2.42 -31.28 1.10
CA GLY A 430 -2.78 -30.49 2.28
C GLY A 430 -3.42 -29.15 1.93
N ILE A 431 -4.29 -29.11 0.91
CA ILE A 431 -4.91 -27.86 0.44
C ILE A 431 -6.35 -27.77 0.93
N SER A 432 -6.64 -26.68 1.65
CA SER A 432 -7.99 -26.40 2.12
C SER A 432 -8.93 -26.05 0.96
N ALA A 433 -10.14 -26.61 0.95
CA ALA A 433 -11.14 -26.35 -0.08
C ALA A 433 -12.57 -26.47 0.43
N SER A 434 -13.49 -25.78 -0.24
CA SER A 434 -14.91 -25.81 0.11
C SER A 434 -15.75 -26.36 -1.05
N PHE A 435 -16.71 -27.23 -0.75
CA PHE A 435 -17.53 -27.94 -1.73
C PHE A 435 -19.02 -27.67 -1.58
N GLY A 436 -19.66 -27.25 -2.66
CA GLY A 436 -21.08 -26.98 -2.76
C GLY A 436 -21.88 -28.24 -2.99
N VAL A 437 -22.71 -28.62 -2.03
CA VAL A 437 -23.49 -29.87 -2.08
C VAL A 437 -24.89 -29.59 -2.63
N ILE A 438 -25.29 -30.36 -3.64
CA ILE A 438 -26.66 -30.35 -4.16
C ILE A 438 -27.45 -31.46 -3.48
N MET A 439 -28.27 -31.12 -2.48
CA MET A 439 -28.79 -32.11 -1.53
C MET A 439 -29.68 -33.18 -2.17
N GLN A 440 -30.54 -32.84 -3.14
CA GLN A 440 -31.39 -33.81 -3.84
C GLN A 440 -30.58 -34.76 -4.74
N ARG A 441 -29.34 -34.40 -5.10
CA ARG A 441 -28.45 -35.30 -5.85
C ARG A 441 -27.70 -36.27 -4.95
N CYS A 442 -27.91 -36.21 -3.63
CA CYS A 442 -27.29 -37.11 -2.67
C CYS A 442 -28.27 -38.17 -2.17
N ASP A 443 -27.74 -39.34 -1.77
CA ASP A 443 -28.49 -40.38 -1.07
C ASP A 443 -27.88 -40.69 0.32
N ALA A 444 -28.41 -41.71 1.00
CA ALA A 444 -27.97 -42.10 2.35
C ALA A 444 -26.49 -42.48 2.44
N THR A 445 -25.80 -42.70 1.31
CA THR A 445 -24.37 -43.03 1.28
C THR A 445 -23.47 -41.79 1.43
N LEU A 446 -24.02 -40.57 1.33
CA LEU A 446 -23.31 -39.28 1.38
C LEU A 446 -22.28 -39.21 2.52
N GLN A 447 -22.71 -39.44 3.76
CA GLN A 447 -21.81 -39.36 4.91
C GLN A 447 -20.66 -40.35 4.81
N SER A 448 -20.97 -41.60 4.45
CA SER A 448 -19.99 -42.69 4.42
C SER A 448 -18.93 -42.45 3.35
N SER A 449 -19.33 -41.92 2.19
CA SER A 449 -18.42 -41.57 1.10
C SER A 449 -17.57 -40.34 1.40
N LEU A 450 -18.08 -39.37 2.15
CA LEU A 450 -17.35 -38.15 2.48
C LEU A 450 -16.54 -38.23 3.77
N ARG A 451 -16.77 -39.24 4.62
CA ARG A 451 -16.07 -39.43 5.91
C ARG A 451 -14.54 -39.27 5.82
N PRO A 452 -13.82 -39.85 4.81
CA PRO A 452 -12.37 -39.70 4.71
C PRO A 452 -11.90 -38.27 4.46
N TYR A 453 -12.76 -37.40 3.93
CA TYR A 453 -12.49 -36.00 3.66
C TYR A 453 -12.96 -35.12 4.82
N MET A 454 -14.12 -35.40 5.42
CA MET A 454 -14.58 -34.71 6.63
C MET A 454 -13.59 -34.80 7.80
N GLN A 455 -12.85 -35.90 7.87
CA GLN A 455 -11.81 -36.14 8.89
C GLN A 455 -10.41 -35.68 8.46
N ALA A 456 -10.24 -35.18 7.23
CA ALA A 456 -8.94 -34.79 6.71
C ALA A 456 -8.46 -33.48 7.38
N LYS A 457 -7.22 -33.51 7.85
CA LYS A 457 -6.55 -32.40 8.51
C LYS A 457 -5.22 -32.07 7.84
N ASP A 458 -4.80 -30.81 7.94
CA ASP A 458 -3.44 -30.40 7.58
C ASP A 458 -2.43 -30.86 8.65
N ALA A 459 -1.15 -30.50 8.48
CA ALA A 459 -0.08 -30.89 9.39
C ALA A 459 -0.24 -30.25 10.79
N GLU A 460 -0.95 -29.13 10.86
CA GLU A 460 -1.23 -28.33 12.05
C GLU A 460 -2.52 -28.78 12.77
N GLY A 461 -3.26 -29.73 12.19
CA GLY A 461 -4.48 -30.31 12.76
C GLY A 461 -5.77 -29.55 12.45
N ASN A 462 -5.73 -28.55 11.57
CA ASN A 462 -6.89 -27.83 11.06
C ASN A 462 -7.63 -28.67 10.02
N ARG A 463 -8.93 -28.43 9.87
CA ARG A 463 -9.78 -29.13 8.89
C ARG A 463 -9.42 -28.69 7.46
N LEU A 464 -9.30 -29.64 6.55
CA LEU A 464 -9.02 -29.36 5.13
C LEU A 464 -10.27 -29.06 4.28
N PHE A 465 -11.44 -29.58 4.66
CA PHE A 465 -12.63 -29.47 3.79
C PHE A 465 -13.85 -28.91 4.51
N GLU A 466 -14.54 -27.98 3.85
CA GLU A 466 -15.84 -27.45 4.24
C GLU A 466 -16.90 -27.84 3.21
N PHE A 467 -18.12 -28.17 3.65
CA PHE A 467 -19.24 -28.47 2.78
C PHE A 467 -20.33 -27.42 3.00
N TRP A 468 -20.90 -26.90 1.91
CA TRP A 468 -21.79 -25.75 1.96
C TRP A 468 -23.01 -25.93 1.07
N HIS A 469 -24.03 -25.11 1.31
CA HIS A 469 -25.33 -25.22 0.65
C HIS A 469 -25.24 -24.72 -0.80
N HIS A 470 -25.36 -25.64 -1.77
CA HIS A 470 -25.41 -25.32 -3.21
C HIS A 470 -26.74 -25.69 -3.87
N GLY A 471 -27.83 -25.56 -3.12
CA GLY A 471 -29.18 -25.84 -3.60
C GLY A 471 -29.72 -27.18 -3.11
N TYR A 472 -31.04 -27.27 -3.15
CA TYR A 472 -31.74 -28.53 -2.96
C TYR A 472 -31.77 -29.31 -4.28
N ASP A 473 -32.37 -28.76 -5.35
CA ASP A 473 -32.57 -29.46 -6.63
C ASP A 473 -31.78 -28.91 -7.83
N HIS A 474 -31.17 -27.73 -7.68
CA HIS A 474 -30.34 -27.09 -8.69
C HIS A 474 -31.09 -26.83 -10.02
N LYS A 475 -32.41 -26.54 -9.94
CA LYS A 475 -33.23 -26.15 -11.10
C LYS A 475 -33.28 -24.63 -11.28
N ARG A 476 -33.78 -24.17 -12.43
CA ARG A 476 -33.85 -22.72 -12.75
C ARG A 476 -35.30 -22.25 -12.91
N PRO A 477 -35.75 -21.23 -12.16
CA PRO A 477 -35.11 -20.67 -10.97
C PRO A 477 -35.34 -21.56 -9.74
N GLU A 478 -34.30 -21.74 -8.92
CA GLU A 478 -34.43 -22.32 -7.57
C GLU A 478 -34.42 -21.21 -6.50
N PHE A 479 -33.53 -20.22 -6.65
CA PHE A 479 -33.44 -19.04 -5.79
C PHE A 479 -33.83 -17.78 -6.55
N GLY A 480 -32.88 -16.96 -7.00
CA GLY A 480 -33.16 -15.72 -7.71
C GLY A 480 -34.22 -15.88 -8.80
N GLY A 481 -35.35 -15.16 -8.65
CA GLY A 481 -36.50 -15.23 -9.55
C GLY A 481 -37.61 -16.23 -9.17
N ALA A 482 -37.44 -17.04 -8.13
CA ALA A 482 -38.49 -17.88 -7.55
C ALA A 482 -39.23 -17.18 -6.39
N SER A 483 -40.45 -17.60 -6.06
CA SER A 483 -41.24 -17.07 -4.93
C SER A 483 -40.55 -17.33 -3.58
N TYR A 484 -40.74 -16.44 -2.61
CA TYR A 484 -40.17 -16.57 -1.26
C TYR A 484 -40.48 -17.93 -0.61
N GLU A 485 -41.71 -18.43 -0.73
CA GLU A 485 -42.13 -19.72 -0.16
C GLU A 485 -41.37 -20.89 -0.78
N HIS A 486 -41.06 -20.80 -2.08
CA HIS A 486 -40.28 -21.81 -2.79
C HIS A 486 -38.83 -21.78 -2.32
N GLN A 487 -38.21 -20.60 -2.30
CA GLN A 487 -36.83 -20.43 -1.83
C GLN A 487 -36.67 -20.91 -0.39
N LYS A 488 -37.57 -20.48 0.51
CA LYS A 488 -37.59 -20.88 1.93
C LYS A 488 -37.69 -22.40 2.09
N ARG A 489 -38.64 -23.03 1.39
CA ARG A 489 -38.81 -24.49 1.43
C ARG A 489 -37.55 -25.21 0.94
N HIS A 490 -36.88 -24.71 -0.09
CA HIS A 490 -35.66 -25.33 -0.61
C HIS A 490 -34.48 -25.19 0.37
N PHE A 491 -34.34 -24.05 1.04
CA PHE A 491 -33.40 -23.89 2.15
C PHE A 491 -33.69 -24.89 3.28
N GLU A 492 -34.93 -24.94 3.78
CA GLU A 492 -35.33 -25.83 4.87
C GLU A 492 -35.10 -27.32 4.54
N LEU A 493 -35.39 -27.74 3.30
CA LEU A 493 -35.12 -29.10 2.84
C LEU A 493 -33.63 -29.39 2.77
N ALA A 494 -32.83 -28.47 2.22
CA ALA A 494 -31.40 -28.64 2.12
C ALA A 494 -30.71 -28.68 3.49
N ASP A 495 -31.11 -27.82 4.43
CA ASP A 495 -30.58 -27.80 5.80
C ASP A 495 -30.95 -29.07 6.56
N SER A 496 -32.20 -29.51 6.43
CA SER A 496 -32.67 -30.76 7.04
C SER A 496 -31.88 -31.96 6.52
N LEU A 497 -31.62 -32.02 5.21
CA LEU A 497 -30.81 -33.07 4.60
C LEU A 497 -29.34 -32.94 4.96
N GLY A 498 -28.77 -31.73 5.04
CA GLY A 498 -27.41 -31.51 5.50
C GLY A 498 -27.20 -32.06 6.91
N LYS A 499 -28.12 -31.76 7.82
CA LYS A 499 -28.08 -32.30 9.18
C LYS A 499 -28.26 -33.82 9.22
N ALA A 500 -29.20 -34.36 8.44
CA ALA A 500 -29.50 -35.80 8.45
C ALA A 500 -28.44 -36.66 7.74
N MET A 501 -27.90 -36.19 6.61
CA MET A 501 -27.04 -36.97 5.72
C MET A 501 -25.56 -36.61 5.81
N LEU A 502 -25.19 -35.38 6.18
CA LEU A 502 -23.79 -35.01 6.43
C LEU A 502 -23.48 -35.00 7.93
N GLY A 503 -24.45 -34.68 8.78
CA GLY A 503 -24.22 -34.47 10.21
C GLY A 503 -23.52 -33.15 10.49
N VAL A 504 -23.65 -32.16 9.60
CA VAL A 504 -23.10 -30.81 9.76
C VAL A 504 -24.19 -29.77 9.55
N GLU A 505 -24.05 -28.63 10.22
CA GLU A 505 -24.83 -27.44 9.93
C GLU A 505 -24.18 -26.67 8.78
N LEU A 506 -24.96 -26.30 7.78
CA LEU A 506 -24.47 -25.55 6.63
C LEU A 506 -24.45 -24.07 7.02
N THR A 507 -23.24 -23.48 7.03
CA THR A 507 -23.03 -22.09 7.45
C THR A 507 -22.63 -21.17 6.29
N THR A 508 -22.43 -21.74 5.12
CA THR A 508 -22.03 -21.04 3.90
C THR A 508 -23.05 -21.35 2.80
N PHE A 509 -23.45 -20.34 2.04
CA PHE A 509 -24.39 -20.47 0.92
C PHE A 509 -23.75 -19.99 -0.38
N GLY A 510 -23.98 -20.74 -1.46
CA GLY A 510 -23.73 -20.27 -2.82
C GLY A 510 -24.86 -20.73 -3.71
N ALA A 511 -25.61 -19.80 -4.31
CA ALA A 511 -26.71 -20.17 -5.18
C ALA A 511 -26.20 -20.89 -6.46
N PRO A 512 -26.88 -21.95 -6.91
CA PRO A 512 -26.81 -22.41 -8.29
C PRO A 512 -26.88 -21.24 -9.26
N PHE A 513 -25.99 -21.25 -10.27
CA PHE A 513 -25.91 -20.18 -11.27
C PHE A 513 -25.61 -18.78 -10.70
N ASN A 514 -25.18 -18.68 -9.44
CA ASN A 514 -24.89 -17.44 -8.70
C ASN A 514 -26.08 -16.46 -8.70
N GLN A 515 -27.32 -16.96 -8.62
CA GLN A 515 -28.53 -16.12 -8.62
C GLN A 515 -29.07 -15.90 -7.21
N VAL A 516 -28.77 -14.73 -6.63
CA VAL A 516 -29.25 -14.28 -5.31
C VAL A 516 -30.03 -12.99 -5.48
N ASP A 517 -31.29 -12.96 -5.04
CA ASP A 517 -32.13 -11.77 -5.01
C ASP A 517 -32.49 -11.34 -3.58
N SER A 518 -33.32 -10.29 -3.46
CA SER A 518 -33.74 -9.78 -2.14
C SER A 518 -34.56 -10.79 -1.33
N LEU A 519 -35.30 -11.70 -1.98
CA LEU A 519 -36.03 -12.76 -1.30
C LEU A 519 -35.07 -13.85 -0.81
N THR A 520 -34.05 -14.17 -1.60
CA THR A 520 -32.97 -15.08 -1.16
C THR A 520 -32.27 -14.52 0.07
N ALA A 521 -31.90 -13.23 0.05
CA ALA A 521 -31.26 -12.57 1.18
C ALA A 521 -32.15 -12.60 2.43
N ARG A 522 -33.45 -12.34 2.29
CA ARG A 522 -34.42 -12.44 3.38
C ARG A 522 -34.47 -13.85 3.98
N VAL A 523 -34.54 -14.90 3.16
CA VAL A 523 -34.56 -16.30 3.64
C VAL A 523 -33.30 -16.62 4.43
N ILE A 524 -32.12 -16.21 3.94
CA ILE A 524 -30.84 -16.44 4.63
C ILE A 524 -30.81 -15.75 5.99
N GLN A 525 -31.26 -14.49 6.06
CA GLN A 525 -31.28 -13.71 7.30
C GLN A 525 -32.25 -14.28 8.34
N GLU A 526 -33.41 -14.78 7.90
CA GLU A 526 -34.41 -15.40 8.79
C GLU A 526 -33.99 -16.80 9.31
N ASN A 527 -33.11 -17.51 8.58
CA ASN A 527 -32.63 -18.84 8.94
C ASN A 527 -31.55 -18.79 10.06
N GLY A 528 -30.76 -17.72 10.14
CA GLY A 528 -29.85 -17.43 11.26
C GLY A 528 -28.58 -18.32 11.35
N GLY A 529 -28.53 -19.46 10.67
CA GLY A 529 -27.36 -20.37 10.64
C GLY A 529 -26.26 -19.96 9.66
N TYR A 530 -26.56 -19.09 8.69
CA TYR A 530 -25.64 -18.70 7.63
C TYR A 530 -24.76 -17.52 8.01
N ARG A 531 -23.45 -17.65 7.75
CA ARG A 531 -22.41 -16.65 8.01
C ARG A 531 -21.74 -16.14 6.75
N TYR A 532 -21.72 -16.94 5.68
CA TYR A 532 -21.02 -16.61 4.44
C TYR A 532 -21.92 -16.81 3.23
N VAL A 533 -21.86 -15.89 2.27
CA VAL A 533 -22.58 -15.98 0.99
C VAL A 533 -21.65 -15.69 -0.17
N PHE A 534 -21.55 -16.61 -1.13
CA PHE A 534 -20.77 -16.40 -2.34
C PHE A 534 -21.54 -15.60 -3.40
N PHE A 535 -20.83 -14.67 -4.06
CA PHE A 535 -21.24 -14.03 -5.32
C PHE A 535 -22.65 -13.40 -5.27
N ALA A 536 -22.93 -12.66 -4.21
CA ALA A 536 -24.19 -11.93 -4.02
C ALA A 536 -23.97 -10.42 -3.98
N ASN A 537 -25.04 -9.65 -4.20
CA ASN A 537 -24.98 -8.19 -4.06
C ASN A 537 -24.82 -7.82 -2.57
N GLU A 538 -23.70 -7.20 -2.22
CA GLU A 538 -23.32 -6.84 -0.83
C GLU A 538 -24.36 -5.96 -0.14
N ARG A 539 -25.06 -5.10 -0.90
CA ARG A 539 -26.11 -4.23 -0.37
C ARG A 539 -27.28 -5.00 0.25
N LEU A 540 -27.48 -6.26 -0.13
CA LEU A 540 -28.54 -7.09 0.42
C LEU A 540 -28.23 -7.60 1.85
N PHE A 541 -26.97 -7.54 2.27
CA PHE A 541 -26.49 -8.09 3.55
C PHE A 541 -25.82 -7.03 4.44
N GLN A 542 -25.95 -5.75 4.08
CA GLN A 542 -25.39 -4.66 4.85
C GLN A 542 -26.01 -4.62 6.26
N GLY A 543 -25.16 -4.69 7.29
CA GLY A 543 -25.58 -4.66 8.70
C GLY A 543 -26.16 -5.98 9.25
N THR A 544 -26.13 -7.08 8.47
CA THR A 544 -26.70 -8.37 8.92
C THR A 544 -25.68 -9.29 9.58
N GLY A 545 -24.39 -8.92 9.60
CA GLY A 545 -23.29 -9.77 10.09
C GLY A 545 -22.95 -10.96 9.18
N ILE A 546 -23.50 -11.02 7.96
CA ILE A 546 -23.22 -12.04 6.95
C ILE A 546 -22.11 -11.55 6.04
N CYS A 547 -21.03 -12.31 5.92
CA CYS A 547 -19.90 -11.98 5.07
C CYS A 547 -20.16 -12.40 3.61
N VAL A 548 -20.04 -11.46 2.68
CA VAL A 548 -20.25 -11.71 1.25
C VAL A 548 -18.90 -11.93 0.55
N LEU A 549 -18.70 -13.13 0.01
CA LEU A 549 -17.47 -13.57 -0.62
C LEU A 549 -17.53 -13.35 -2.14
N ASN A 550 -17.10 -12.16 -2.57
CA ASN A 550 -17.30 -11.67 -3.94
C ASN A 550 -16.05 -11.58 -4.81
N ASN A 551 -14.84 -11.73 -4.23
CA ASN A 551 -13.62 -11.48 -4.99
C ASN A 551 -13.24 -12.63 -5.93
N ARG A 552 -14.04 -12.83 -6.98
CA ARG A 552 -13.93 -13.94 -7.91
C ARG A 552 -12.75 -13.76 -8.87
N ILE A 553 -11.94 -14.81 -9.00
CA ILE A 553 -10.99 -14.97 -10.10
C ILE A 553 -11.38 -16.23 -10.88
N ASN A 554 -11.62 -16.08 -12.18
CA ASN A 554 -12.04 -17.19 -13.03
C ASN A 554 -10.85 -18.05 -13.45
N MET A 555 -10.91 -19.33 -13.08
CA MET A 555 -9.97 -20.35 -13.55
C MET A 555 -10.50 -21.22 -14.70
N GLU A 556 -11.79 -21.13 -15.01
CA GLU A 556 -12.43 -21.92 -16.07
C GLU A 556 -12.85 -21.04 -17.25
N ASP A 557 -12.41 -21.39 -18.46
CA ASP A 557 -12.84 -20.77 -19.72
C ASP A 557 -14.16 -21.40 -20.19
N GLY A 558 -15.22 -21.10 -19.43
CA GLY A 558 -16.50 -21.79 -19.47
C GLY A 558 -16.57 -22.93 -18.44
N THR A 559 -17.79 -23.24 -17.98
CA THR A 559 -18.06 -24.23 -16.92
C THR A 559 -17.32 -25.56 -17.17
N GLY A 560 -16.58 -26.02 -16.16
CA GLY A 560 -15.84 -27.29 -16.18
C GLY A 560 -14.53 -27.27 -16.99
N LYS A 561 -14.21 -26.17 -17.68
CA LYS A 561 -13.01 -26.06 -18.54
C LYS A 561 -11.91 -25.27 -17.85
N VAL A 562 -11.31 -25.85 -16.82
CA VAL A 562 -10.09 -25.28 -16.20
C VAL A 562 -9.04 -25.05 -17.28
N ASP A 563 -8.45 -23.85 -17.31
CA ASP A 563 -7.36 -23.50 -18.22
C ASP A 563 -6.34 -22.61 -17.49
N TYR A 564 -5.09 -23.05 -17.41
CA TYR A 564 -4.06 -22.36 -16.64
C TYR A 564 -3.71 -20.98 -17.23
N LYS A 565 -3.72 -20.83 -18.55
CA LYS A 565 -3.41 -19.55 -19.21
C LYS A 565 -4.54 -18.55 -19.02
N TYR A 566 -5.78 -19.01 -19.11
CA TYR A 566 -6.97 -18.22 -18.85
C TYR A 566 -7.00 -17.76 -17.39
N PHE A 567 -6.75 -18.67 -16.44
CA PHE A 567 -6.54 -18.32 -15.04
C PHE A 567 -5.47 -17.23 -14.89
N LEU A 568 -4.29 -17.42 -15.47
CA LEU A 568 -3.19 -16.46 -15.32
C LEU A 568 -3.53 -15.08 -15.89
N LYS A 569 -4.27 -15.03 -17.00
CA LYS A 569 -4.80 -13.79 -17.57
C LYS A 569 -5.75 -13.10 -16.59
N ASN A 570 -6.70 -13.84 -16.01
CA ASN A 570 -7.68 -13.29 -15.07
C ASN A 570 -7.06 -12.92 -13.72
N TYR A 571 -6.09 -13.70 -13.24
CA TYR A 571 -5.36 -13.42 -12.01
C TYR A 571 -4.57 -12.11 -12.14
N LYS A 572 -3.94 -11.86 -13.29
CA LYS A 572 -3.24 -10.61 -13.60
C LYS A 572 -4.19 -9.43 -13.82
N ALA A 573 -5.33 -9.64 -14.47
CA ALA A 573 -6.29 -8.60 -14.81
C ALA A 573 -7.22 -8.23 -13.62
N GLY A 574 -7.52 -9.18 -12.75
CA GLY A 574 -8.60 -9.10 -11.76
C GLY A 574 -8.24 -8.39 -10.46
N GLY A 575 -7.08 -7.74 -10.35
CA GLY A 575 -6.66 -7.12 -9.09
C GLY A 575 -6.56 -8.13 -7.93
N ALA A 576 -6.39 -9.42 -8.23
CA ALA A 576 -6.35 -10.54 -7.27
C ALA A 576 -5.37 -10.30 -6.12
N VAL A 577 -4.32 -9.54 -6.40
CA VAL A 577 -3.25 -9.24 -5.45
C VAL A 577 -3.56 -8.04 -4.57
N GLU A 578 -4.51 -7.18 -4.96
CA GLU A 578 -4.89 -5.96 -4.23
C GLU A 578 -5.95 -6.20 -3.15
N LYS A 579 -6.31 -7.46 -2.89
CA LYS A 579 -7.38 -7.83 -1.96
C LYS A 579 -6.92 -8.91 -0.98
N PRO A 580 -7.40 -8.91 0.27
CA PRO A 580 -6.93 -9.84 1.31
C PRO A 580 -7.22 -11.31 1.02
N TYR A 581 -8.17 -11.59 0.12
CA TYR A 581 -8.48 -12.94 -0.34
C TYR A 581 -8.99 -12.96 -1.79
N ILE A 582 -8.93 -14.12 -2.45
CA ILE A 582 -9.57 -14.41 -3.73
C ILE A 582 -10.46 -15.66 -3.63
N VAL A 583 -11.48 -15.73 -4.48
CA VAL A 583 -12.37 -16.89 -4.61
C VAL A 583 -12.20 -17.51 -6.00
N LEU A 584 -11.77 -18.76 -6.06
CA LEU A 584 -11.66 -19.53 -7.31
C LEU A 584 -12.86 -20.46 -7.43
N GLN A 585 -13.75 -20.16 -8.38
CA GLN A 585 -14.89 -21.01 -8.68
C GLN A 585 -14.50 -22.13 -9.65
N GLY A 586 -14.93 -23.36 -9.38
CA GLY A 586 -14.71 -24.51 -10.24
C GLY A 586 -15.85 -25.52 -10.20
N HIS A 587 -15.92 -26.39 -11.22
CA HIS A 587 -16.95 -27.45 -11.33
C HIS A 587 -16.28 -28.84 -11.47
N PRO A 588 -15.74 -29.41 -10.36
CA PRO A 588 -14.94 -30.64 -10.38
C PRO A 588 -15.63 -31.86 -10.98
N ASN A 589 -16.96 -31.93 -10.91
CA ASN A 589 -17.76 -33.00 -11.49
C ASN A 589 -17.61 -33.12 -13.02
N GLN A 590 -17.10 -32.07 -13.68
CA GLN A 590 -16.87 -32.01 -15.13
C GLN A 590 -15.39 -32.11 -15.51
N TRP A 591 -14.48 -32.26 -14.55
CA TRP A 591 -13.04 -32.23 -14.82
C TRP A 591 -12.53 -33.62 -15.19
N ASP A 592 -11.97 -33.72 -16.39
CA ASP A 592 -11.15 -34.86 -16.79
C ASP A 592 -9.71 -34.74 -16.24
N GLU A 593 -8.88 -35.73 -16.54
CA GLU A 593 -7.48 -35.76 -16.09
C GLU A 593 -6.68 -34.52 -16.53
N GLN A 594 -6.98 -33.98 -17.73
CA GLN A 594 -6.29 -32.81 -18.25
C GLN A 594 -6.68 -31.55 -17.47
N ARG A 595 -7.97 -31.37 -17.17
CA ARG A 595 -8.45 -30.24 -16.34
C ARG A 595 -7.92 -30.31 -14.92
N ILE A 596 -7.80 -31.50 -14.35
CA ILE A 596 -7.16 -31.69 -13.05
C ILE A 596 -5.67 -31.30 -13.10
N LYS A 597 -4.95 -31.63 -14.18
CA LYS A 597 -3.54 -31.20 -14.36
C LYS A 597 -3.42 -29.68 -14.40
N GLU A 598 -4.28 -29.00 -15.13
CA GLU A 598 -4.29 -27.53 -15.18
C GLU A 598 -4.66 -26.92 -13.82
N PHE A 599 -5.64 -27.49 -13.11
CA PHE A 599 -5.99 -27.06 -11.76
C PHE A 599 -4.81 -27.21 -10.78
N VAL A 600 -4.07 -28.31 -10.87
CA VAL A 600 -2.84 -28.49 -10.08
C VAL A 600 -1.80 -27.42 -10.43
N GLN A 601 -1.62 -27.08 -11.70
CA GLN A 601 -0.71 -25.98 -12.09
C GLN A 601 -1.11 -24.65 -11.47
N ILE A 602 -2.41 -24.37 -11.37
CA ILE A 602 -2.94 -23.17 -10.69
C ILE A 602 -2.60 -23.20 -9.20
N ILE A 603 -2.81 -24.33 -8.52
CA ILE A 603 -2.47 -24.49 -7.10
C ILE A 603 -0.97 -24.25 -6.88
N GLU A 604 -0.11 -24.90 -7.65
CA GLU A 604 1.34 -24.76 -7.47
C GLU A 604 1.81 -23.33 -7.77
N PHE A 605 1.20 -22.64 -8.73
CA PHE A 605 1.46 -21.23 -8.99
C PHE A 605 1.11 -20.36 -7.78
N LEU A 606 -0.06 -20.54 -7.18
CA LEU A 606 -0.52 -19.77 -6.02
C LEU A 606 0.32 -20.05 -4.78
N LYS A 607 0.63 -21.33 -4.51
CA LYS A 607 1.52 -21.73 -3.40
C LYS A 607 2.91 -21.12 -3.56
N LYS A 608 3.49 -21.18 -4.76
CA LYS A 608 4.78 -20.54 -5.06
C LYS A 608 4.71 -19.03 -4.89
N GLY A 609 3.55 -18.44 -5.15
CA GLY A 609 3.27 -17.03 -4.90
C GLY A 609 3.20 -16.67 -3.42
N GLY A 610 3.12 -17.65 -2.50
CA GLY A 610 2.99 -17.45 -1.06
C GLY A 610 1.54 -17.47 -0.55
N CYS A 611 0.57 -17.81 -1.41
CA CYS A 611 -0.85 -17.82 -1.05
C CYS A 611 -1.19 -18.95 -0.06
N GLU A 612 -1.94 -18.62 0.98
CA GLU A 612 -2.52 -19.58 1.90
C GLU A 612 -3.92 -20.01 1.40
N PHE A 613 -4.22 -21.31 1.44
CA PHE A 613 -5.56 -21.81 1.09
C PHE A 613 -6.39 -21.96 2.36
N VAL A 614 -7.55 -21.31 2.40
CA VAL A 614 -8.41 -21.25 3.59
C VAL A 614 -9.84 -21.66 3.27
N LEU A 615 -10.55 -22.12 4.30
CA LEU A 615 -11.98 -22.38 4.26
C LEU A 615 -12.78 -21.08 4.44
N PRO A 616 -14.01 -20.98 3.91
CA PRO A 616 -14.91 -19.86 4.21
C PRO A 616 -15.04 -19.62 5.71
N SER A 617 -15.17 -20.67 6.53
CA SER A 617 -15.29 -20.54 7.98
C SER A 617 -14.05 -19.99 8.69
N GLN A 618 -12.90 -19.95 8.03
CA GLN A 618 -11.63 -19.43 8.54
C GLN A 618 -11.39 -17.97 8.12
N MET A 619 -12.32 -17.38 7.36
CA MET A 619 -12.31 -15.95 7.13
C MET A 619 -12.78 -15.27 8.42
N ASP A 620 -11.93 -14.41 8.99
CA ASP A 620 -12.33 -13.63 10.16
C ASP A 620 -13.55 -12.78 9.82
N ILE A 621 -14.55 -12.79 10.70
CA ILE A 621 -15.78 -11.98 10.59
C ILE A 621 -15.48 -10.47 10.77
N MET A 622 -14.20 -10.06 10.83
CA MET A 622 -13.78 -8.65 10.84
C MET A 622 -13.89 -7.99 9.45
N THR A 623 -14.99 -8.27 8.74
CA THR A 623 -15.50 -7.43 7.66
C THR A 623 -16.81 -6.78 8.10
N ASN A 624 -16.75 -6.09 9.23
CA ASN A 624 -17.43 -4.80 9.38
C ASN A 624 -16.33 -3.74 9.28
N LEU A 625 -15.90 -3.48 8.04
CA LEU A 625 -15.35 -2.20 7.59
C LEU A 625 -16.47 -1.48 6.85
#